data_AF-A0A7W1CRJ6-F1
#
_entry.id   AF-A0A7W1CRJ6-F1
#
_cell.length_a   1.000
_cell.length_b   1.000
_cell.length_c   1.000
_cell.angle_alpha   90.00
_cell.angle_beta   90.00
_cell.angle_gamma   90.00
#
_symmetry.space_group_name_H-M   'P 1'
#
loop_
_entity.id
_entity.type
_entity.pdbx_description
1 polymer ?
#
loop_
_entity_poly.entity_id
_entity_poly.type
_entity_poly.pdbx_seq_one_letter_code
_entity_poly.pdbx_strand_id
1 'polypeptide(L)'
;MTMDASPKFLRFAAVCAFVTALTTLAVHLMPQLWAGADTFEKQLELRHCGPYLLRLWIVLFHCLLVVISMAAICLLIFRASPGWAGLGLLAFVVFAMTEILRTSLALFAVNRNLRERYATNPDPEARVHIRLLLEAFPGLNGALFFIFIVAFFSGSSATGWRS
;
A
#
# COMPACT_ATOMS: atom_id res chain seq x y z
N MET A 1 3.82 -32.03 12.74
CA MET A 1 3.28 -30.91 13.54
C MET A 1 2.11 -30.32 12.74
N THR A 2 0.87 -30.53 13.16
CA THR A 2 -0.29 -30.00 12.44
C THR A 2 -0.45 -28.51 12.79
N MET A 3 -0.33 -27.63 11.80
CA MET A 3 -0.66 -26.21 11.96
C MET A 3 -2.18 -26.07 11.83
N ASP A 4 -2.91 -26.33 12.91
CA ASP A 4 -4.36 -26.14 12.91
C ASP A 4 -4.67 -24.72 13.42
N ALA A 5 -5.35 -23.91 12.59
CA ALA A 5 -5.71 -22.54 12.94
C ALA A 5 -6.80 -22.51 14.02
N SER A 6 -6.62 -21.71 15.07
CA SER A 6 -7.65 -21.59 16.09
C SER A 6 -8.92 -20.92 15.50
N PRO A 7 -10.14 -21.34 15.91
CA PRO A 7 -11.37 -20.70 15.46
C PRO A 7 -11.44 -19.20 15.79
N LYS A 8 -10.82 -18.78 16.89
CA LYS A 8 -10.72 -17.36 17.28
C LYS A 8 -9.90 -16.56 16.26
N PHE A 9 -8.77 -17.11 15.82
CA PHE A 9 -7.93 -16.48 14.81
C PHE A 9 -8.66 -16.38 13.47
N LEU A 10 -9.34 -17.44 13.03
CA LEU A 10 -10.10 -17.42 11.78
C LEU A 10 -11.21 -16.35 11.79
N ARG A 11 -11.94 -16.19 12.91
CA ARG A 11 -12.94 -15.12 13.07
C ARG A 11 -12.31 -13.73 12.98
N PHE A 12 -11.17 -13.53 13.66
CA PHE A 12 -10.45 -12.27 13.58
C PHE A 12 -9.96 -11.96 12.16
N ALA A 13 -9.38 -12.94 11.47
CA ALA A 13 -8.91 -12.80 10.10
C ALA A 13 -10.06 -12.54 9.10
N ALA A 14 -11.24 -13.10 9.33
CA ALA A 14 -12.44 -12.81 8.55
C ALA A 14 -12.91 -11.36 8.74
N VAL A 15 -12.84 -10.82 9.96
CA VAL A 15 -13.07 -9.40 10.21
C VAL A 15 -12.03 -8.55 9.49
N CYS A 16 -10.74 -8.90 9.57
CA CYS A 16 -9.69 -8.22 8.81
C CYS A 16 -9.96 -8.24 7.31
N ALA A 17 -10.45 -9.35 6.75
CA ALA A 17 -10.76 -9.47 5.33
C ALA A 17 -11.93 -8.55 4.93
N PHE A 18 -12.97 -8.49 5.76
CA PHE A 18 -14.08 -7.57 5.55
C PHE A 18 -13.63 -6.10 5.61
N VAL A 19 -12.85 -5.72 6.63
CA VAL A 19 -12.30 -4.35 6.75
C VAL A 19 -11.32 -4.05 5.61
N THR A 20 -10.60 -5.04 5.09
CA THR A 20 -9.77 -4.92 3.89
C THR A 20 -10.61 -4.49 2.68
N ALA A 21 -11.79 -5.09 2.46
CA ALA A 21 -12.69 -4.67 1.39
C ALA A 21 -13.18 -3.22 1.55
N LEU A 22 -13.54 -2.81 2.77
CA LEU A 22 -13.94 -1.43 3.07
C LEU A 22 -12.81 -0.43 2.82
N THR A 23 -11.60 -0.77 3.25
CA THR A 23 -10.41 0.08 3.05
C THR A 23 -10.00 0.15 1.58
N THR A 24 -10.12 -0.95 0.82
CA THR A 24 -9.96 -0.92 -0.65
C THR A 24 -10.93 0.06 -1.29
N LEU A 25 -12.21 -0.02 -0.93
CA LEU A 25 -13.24 0.89 -1.46
C LEU A 25 -12.90 2.35 -1.15
N ALA A 26 -12.53 2.66 0.10
CA ALA A 26 -12.12 3.99 0.50
C ALA A 26 -10.92 4.48 -0.32
N VAL A 27 -9.87 3.68 -0.45
CA VAL A 27 -8.63 4.06 -1.16
C VAL A 27 -8.86 4.35 -2.64
N HIS A 28 -9.85 3.70 -3.28
CA HIS A 28 -10.18 3.89 -4.69
C HIS A 28 -11.19 5.03 -4.93
N LEU A 29 -12.08 5.31 -3.98
CA LEU A 29 -13.06 6.39 -4.11
C LEU A 29 -12.52 7.76 -3.66
N MET A 30 -11.69 7.79 -2.62
CA MET A 30 -11.15 9.04 -2.06
C MET A 30 -10.39 9.92 -3.07
N PRO A 31 -9.64 9.40 -4.07
CA PRO A 31 -8.97 10.23 -5.08
C PRO A 31 -9.86 11.26 -5.78
N GLN A 32 -11.17 11.03 -5.86
CA GLN A 32 -12.12 12.00 -6.40
C GLN A 32 -12.16 13.32 -5.60
N LEU A 33 -11.80 13.29 -4.32
CA LEU A 33 -11.80 14.47 -3.44
C LEU A 33 -10.66 15.46 -3.74
N TRP A 34 -9.65 15.06 -4.54
CA TRP A 34 -8.56 15.94 -4.98
C TRP A 34 -8.21 15.73 -6.46
N ALA A 35 -9.16 15.26 -7.28
CA ALA A 35 -8.95 14.98 -8.69
C ALA A 35 -8.46 16.21 -9.49
N GLY A 36 -8.75 17.42 -9.01
CA GLY A 36 -8.32 18.67 -9.62
C GLY A 36 -6.86 19.07 -9.37
N ALA A 37 -6.05 18.25 -8.66
CA ALA A 37 -4.63 18.51 -8.40
C ALA A 37 -3.72 18.10 -9.57
N ASP A 38 -3.96 18.70 -10.74
CA ASP A 38 -3.34 18.39 -12.04
C ASP A 38 -2.09 19.21 -12.36
N THR A 39 -1.92 20.38 -11.74
CA THR A 39 -0.70 21.19 -11.88
C THR A 39 0.30 20.91 -10.76
N PHE A 40 1.57 21.23 -11.01
CA PHE A 40 2.62 21.08 -10.01
C PHE A 40 2.30 21.85 -8.72
N GLU A 41 1.80 23.08 -8.85
CA GLU A 41 1.44 23.95 -7.72
C GLU A 41 0.32 23.33 -6.89
N LYS A 42 -0.74 22.81 -7.53
CA LYS A 42 -1.81 22.13 -6.81
C LYS A 42 -1.35 20.82 -6.18
N GLN A 43 -0.41 20.11 -6.81
CA GLN A 43 0.19 18.91 -6.22
C GLN A 43 1.03 19.23 -4.98
N LEU A 44 1.70 20.39 -4.92
CA LEU A 44 2.38 20.82 -3.69
C LEU A 44 1.40 20.99 -2.54
N GLU A 45 0.22 21.54 -2.81
CA GLU A 45 -0.82 21.80 -1.80
C GLU A 45 -1.47 20.53 -1.24
N LEU A 46 -1.28 19.36 -1.86
CA LEU A 46 -1.71 18.09 -1.28
C LEU A 46 -1.09 17.81 0.09
N ARG A 47 0.04 18.44 0.44
CA ARG A 47 0.63 18.36 1.80
C ARG A 47 -0.31 18.86 2.90
N HIS A 48 -1.29 19.69 2.55
CA HIS A 48 -2.31 20.24 3.46
C HIS A 48 -3.69 19.62 3.22
N CYS A 49 -3.83 18.72 2.25
CA CYS A 49 -5.10 18.07 1.93
C CYS A 49 -5.35 16.91 2.91
N GLY A 50 -6.16 17.18 3.94
CA GLY A 50 -6.53 16.20 4.97
C GLY A 50 -7.04 14.85 4.41
N PRO A 51 -8.02 14.83 3.48
CA PRO A 51 -8.50 13.58 2.87
C PRO A 51 -7.40 12.79 2.15
N TYR A 52 -6.51 13.47 1.43
CA TYR A 52 -5.39 12.82 0.75
C TYR A 52 -4.42 12.17 1.76
N LEU A 53 -4.04 12.89 2.83
CA LEU A 53 -3.16 12.35 3.87
C LEU A 53 -3.82 11.19 4.62
N LEU A 54 -5.11 11.30 4.94
CA LEU A 54 -5.89 10.23 5.58
C LEU A 54 -5.89 8.97 4.71
N ARG A 55 -6.05 9.09 3.39
CA ARG A 55 -5.98 7.94 2.48
C ARG A 55 -4.64 7.21 2.62
N LEU A 56 -3.52 7.92 2.71
CA LEU A 56 -2.21 7.28 2.87
C LEU A 56 -2.13 6.47 4.17
N TRP A 57 -2.67 6.99 5.28
CA TRP A 57 -2.76 6.23 6.53
C TRP A 57 -3.66 4.99 6.41
N ILE A 58 -4.79 5.11 5.72
CA ILE A 58 -5.68 3.98 5.45
C ILE A 58 -4.95 2.88 4.68
N VAL A 59 -4.13 3.23 3.67
CA VAL A 59 -3.33 2.26 2.91
C VAL A 59 -2.36 1.52 3.83
N LEU A 60 -1.66 2.21 4.74
CA LEU A 60 -0.75 1.55 5.68
C LEU A 60 -1.47 0.53 6.57
N PHE A 61 -2.66 0.88 7.08
CA PHE A 61 -3.47 -0.03 7.88
C PHE A 61 -4.01 -1.20 7.05
N HIS A 62 -4.46 -0.93 5.83
CA HIS A 62 -4.95 -1.92 4.88
C HIS A 62 -3.93 -3.03 4.64
N CYS A 63 -2.65 -2.69 4.41
CA CYS A 63 -1.60 -3.67 4.17
C CYS A 63 -1.45 -4.69 5.33
N LEU A 64 -1.59 -4.24 6.58
CA LEU A 64 -1.53 -5.12 7.74
C LEU A 64 -2.72 -6.09 7.78
N LEU A 65 -3.92 -5.59 7.48
CA LEU A 65 -5.13 -6.42 7.41
C LEU A 65 -5.02 -7.50 6.34
N VAL A 66 -4.50 -7.16 5.15
CA VAL A 66 -4.27 -8.12 4.06
C VAL A 66 -3.37 -9.26 4.51
N VAL A 67 -2.23 -8.96 5.13
CA VAL A 67 -1.28 -10.00 5.59
C VAL A 67 -1.93 -10.93 6.62
N ILE A 68 -2.72 -10.39 7.56
CA ILE A 68 -3.43 -11.20 8.56
C ILE A 68 -4.44 -12.13 7.87
N SER A 69 -5.24 -11.61 6.94
CA SER A 69 -6.21 -12.40 6.19
C SER A 69 -5.56 -13.49 5.35
N MET A 70 -4.44 -13.18 4.68
CA MET A 70 -3.71 -14.13 3.85
C MET A 70 -2.97 -15.17 4.67
N ALA A 71 -2.52 -14.83 5.88
CA ALA A 71 -1.99 -15.82 6.82
C ALA A 71 -3.05 -16.85 7.21
N ALA A 72 -4.31 -16.44 7.44
CA ALA A 72 -5.40 -17.38 7.70
C ALA A 72 -5.68 -18.29 6.49
N ILE A 73 -5.71 -17.74 5.27
CA ILE A 73 -5.86 -18.55 4.04
C ILE A 73 -4.72 -19.56 3.94
N CYS A 74 -3.47 -19.13 4.13
CA CYS A 74 -2.30 -20.00 4.12
C CYS A 74 -2.49 -21.20 5.07
N LEU A 75 -2.88 -20.96 6.32
CA LEU A 75 -3.13 -22.04 7.29
C LEU A 75 -4.22 -23.02 6.85
N LEU A 76 -5.30 -22.51 6.25
CA LEU A 76 -6.42 -23.34 5.79
C LEU A 76 -6.01 -24.29 4.65
N ILE A 77 -5.21 -23.80 3.70
CA ILE A 77 -4.80 -24.59 2.52
C ILE A 77 -3.46 -25.32 2.72
N PHE A 78 -2.74 -25.06 3.83
CA PHE A 78 -1.39 -25.58 4.06
C PHE A 78 -1.32 -27.11 4.00
N ARG A 79 -2.37 -27.79 4.48
CA ARG A 79 -2.43 -29.26 4.50
C ARG A 79 -2.56 -29.87 3.10
N ALA A 80 -3.24 -29.18 2.19
CA ALA A 80 -3.46 -29.66 0.83
C ALA A 80 -2.30 -29.29 -0.10
N SER A 81 -1.70 -28.12 0.09
CA SER A 81 -0.65 -27.60 -0.79
C SER A 81 0.30 -26.65 -0.05
N PRO A 82 1.24 -27.16 0.77
CA PRO A 82 2.09 -26.31 1.61
C PRO A 82 2.99 -25.37 0.81
N GLY A 83 3.50 -25.83 -0.35
CA GLY A 83 4.34 -25.00 -1.23
C GLY A 83 3.57 -23.78 -1.77
N TRP A 84 2.35 -24.00 -2.28
CA TRP A 84 1.50 -22.94 -2.80
C TRP A 84 0.99 -22.01 -1.70
N ALA A 85 0.65 -22.56 -0.52
CA ALA A 85 0.26 -21.79 0.66
C ALA A 85 1.37 -20.83 1.11
N GLY A 86 2.59 -21.35 1.26
CA GLY A 86 3.76 -20.57 1.66
C GLY A 86 4.15 -19.53 0.62
N LEU A 87 4.17 -19.90 -0.68
CA LEU A 87 4.45 -18.99 -1.78
C LEU A 87 3.43 -17.85 -1.83
N GLY A 88 2.15 -18.19 -1.67
CA GLY A 88 1.05 -17.22 -1.61
C GLY A 88 1.23 -16.21 -0.49
N LEU A 89 1.48 -16.68 0.73
CA LEU A 89 1.72 -15.81 1.87
C LEU A 89 2.96 -14.93 1.67
N LEU A 90 4.07 -15.49 1.19
CA LEU A 90 5.28 -14.74 0.92
C LEU A 90 5.05 -13.63 -0.11
N ALA A 91 4.33 -13.93 -1.20
CA ALA A 91 3.98 -12.94 -2.20
C ALA A 91 3.11 -11.82 -1.61
N PHE A 92 2.14 -12.13 -0.74
CA PHE A 92 1.33 -11.11 -0.06
C PHE A 92 2.13 -10.30 0.98
N VAL A 93 3.16 -10.87 1.60
CA VAL A 93 4.10 -10.11 2.44
C VAL A 93 4.91 -9.14 1.59
N VAL A 94 5.44 -9.57 0.44
CA VAL A 94 6.15 -8.68 -0.50
C VAL A 94 5.23 -7.56 -0.97
N PHE A 95 4.01 -7.88 -1.40
CA PHE A 95 2.96 -6.91 -1.74
C PHE A 95 2.77 -5.86 -0.65
N ALA A 96 2.55 -6.29 0.60
CA ALA A 96 2.27 -5.39 1.71
C ALA A 96 3.49 -4.51 2.04
N MET A 97 4.69 -5.09 2.06
CA MET A 97 5.92 -4.34 2.34
C MET A 97 6.23 -3.31 1.26
N THR A 98 6.04 -3.66 -0.02
CA THR A 98 6.21 -2.73 -1.14
C THR A 98 5.21 -1.57 -1.05
N GLU A 99 3.94 -1.85 -0.72
CA GLU A 99 2.92 -0.80 -0.60
C GLU A 99 3.13 0.08 0.64
N ILE A 100 3.56 -0.50 1.76
CA ILE A 100 3.97 0.24 2.95
C ILE A 100 5.14 1.18 2.62
N LEU A 101 6.17 0.68 1.92
CA LEU A 101 7.30 1.50 1.50
C LEU A 101 6.85 2.64 0.59
N ARG A 102 6.07 2.33 -0.46
CA ARG A 102 5.55 3.31 -1.43
C ARG A 102 4.75 4.42 -0.74
N THR A 103 3.86 4.02 0.15
CA THR A 103 2.99 4.93 0.90
C THR A 103 3.77 5.75 1.93
N SER A 104 4.77 5.14 2.59
CA SER A 104 5.66 5.83 3.53
C SER A 104 6.52 6.88 2.85
N LEU A 105 7.04 6.58 1.65
CA LEU A 105 7.77 7.58 0.84
C LEU A 105 6.85 8.74 0.46
N ALA A 106 5.62 8.47 0.03
CA ALA A 106 4.65 9.52 -0.25
C ALA A 106 4.36 10.37 0.99
N LEU A 107 4.13 9.75 2.15
CA LEU A 107 3.73 10.46 3.36
C LEU A 107 4.89 11.29 3.96
N PHE A 108 6.06 10.68 4.11
CA PHE A 108 7.18 11.29 4.83
C PHE A 108 8.19 11.97 3.92
N ALA A 109 8.62 11.31 2.85
CA ALA A 109 9.62 11.89 1.96
C ALA A 109 9.01 12.98 1.07
N VAL A 110 7.85 12.71 0.45
CA VAL A 110 7.23 13.68 -0.46
C VAL A 110 6.48 14.76 0.30
N ASN A 111 5.46 14.40 1.10
CA ASN A 111 4.57 15.39 1.71
C ASN A 111 5.23 16.16 2.85
N ARG A 112 5.77 15.45 3.84
CA ARG A 112 6.37 16.08 5.02
C ARG A 112 7.72 16.74 4.74
N ASN A 113 8.49 16.25 3.77
CA ASN A 113 9.85 16.79 3.52
C ASN A 113 9.92 17.62 2.24
N LEU A 114 9.81 17.00 1.06
CA LEU A 114 10.11 17.68 -0.20
C LEU A 114 9.12 18.81 -0.52
N ARG A 115 7.80 18.59 -0.37
CA ARG A 115 6.77 19.61 -0.64
C ARG A 115 6.88 20.79 0.34
N GLU A 116 7.12 20.52 1.61
CA GLU A 116 7.34 21.57 2.62
C GLU A 116 8.60 22.38 2.31
N ARG A 117 9.74 21.72 2.06
CA ARG A 117 11.00 22.39 1.72
C ARG A 117 10.91 23.19 0.44
N TYR A 118 10.20 22.71 -0.57
CA TYR A 118 9.98 23.50 -1.79
C TYR A 118 9.24 24.82 -1.48
N ALA A 119 8.22 24.76 -0.63
CA ALA A 119 7.38 25.90 -0.30
C ALA A 119 8.07 26.94 0.59
N THR A 120 8.97 26.53 1.49
CA THR A 120 9.59 27.44 2.48
C THR A 120 11.01 27.88 2.13
N ASN A 121 11.66 27.25 1.14
CA ASN A 121 13.05 27.56 0.83
C ASN A 121 13.18 28.86 0.00
N PRO A 122 13.87 29.90 0.51
CA PRO A 122 14.04 31.16 -0.20
C PRO A 122 14.99 31.07 -1.39
N ASP A 123 15.89 30.08 -1.42
CA ASP A 123 16.89 29.91 -2.48
C ASP A 123 16.25 29.34 -3.77
N PRO A 124 16.29 30.07 -4.90
CA PRO A 124 15.79 29.58 -6.18
C PRO A 124 16.51 28.33 -6.68
N GLU A 125 17.81 28.21 -6.47
CA GLU A 125 18.60 27.08 -6.97
C GLU A 125 18.21 25.79 -6.25
N ALA A 126 18.13 25.83 -4.92
CA ALA A 126 17.65 24.71 -4.12
C ALA A 126 16.20 24.30 -4.49
N ARG A 127 15.31 25.24 -4.82
CA ARG A 127 13.95 24.93 -5.28
C ARG A 127 13.93 24.17 -6.60
N VAL A 128 14.81 24.50 -7.54
CA VAL A 128 14.95 23.74 -8.80
C VAL A 128 15.34 22.29 -8.50
N HIS A 129 16.32 22.07 -7.61
CA HIS A 129 16.74 20.72 -7.24
C HIS A 129 15.61 19.92 -6.57
N ILE A 130 14.87 20.53 -5.63
CA ILE A 130 13.74 19.86 -4.96
C ILE A 130 12.62 19.53 -5.97
N ARG A 131 12.35 20.41 -6.93
CA ARG A 131 11.37 20.16 -7.99
C ARG A 131 11.76 18.95 -8.84
N LEU A 132 13.03 18.83 -9.23
CA LEU A 132 13.52 17.65 -9.97
C LEU A 132 13.28 16.35 -9.18
N LEU A 133 13.50 16.35 -7.86
CA LEU A 133 13.21 15.18 -7.02
C LEU A 133 11.71 14.85 -6.96
N LEU A 134 10.85 15.88 -6.85
CA LEU A 134 9.40 15.72 -6.85
C LEU A 134 8.88 15.18 -8.20
N GLU A 135 9.43 15.66 -9.31
CA GLU A 135 9.07 15.22 -10.68
C GLU A 135 9.63 13.83 -11.02
N ALA A 136 10.72 13.40 -10.38
CA ALA A 136 11.25 12.04 -10.51
C ALA A 136 10.47 11.00 -9.68
N PHE A 137 9.80 11.42 -8.60
CA PHE A 137 9.10 10.52 -7.69
C PHE A 137 8.04 9.62 -8.36
N PRO A 138 7.21 10.09 -9.32
CA PRO A 138 6.29 9.24 -10.07
C PRO A 138 6.94 8.01 -10.70
N GLY A 139 8.16 8.13 -11.23
CA GLY A 139 8.91 7.00 -11.81
C GLY A 139 9.27 5.95 -10.76
N LEU A 140 9.81 6.37 -9.62
CA LEU A 140 10.08 5.49 -8.47
C LEU A 140 8.80 4.82 -7.96
N ASN A 141 7.73 5.60 -7.80
CA ASN A 141 6.43 5.13 -7.35
C ASN A 141 5.82 4.11 -8.34
N GLY A 142 6.02 4.31 -9.64
CA GLY A 142 5.60 3.38 -10.70
C GLY A 142 6.36 2.06 -10.65
N ALA A 143 7.67 2.08 -10.43
CA ALA A 143 8.47 0.86 -10.28
C ALA A 143 8.05 0.04 -9.05
N LEU A 144 7.79 0.70 -7.91
CA LEU A 144 7.25 0.05 -6.72
C LEU A 144 5.83 -0.51 -6.99
N PHE A 145 4.99 0.23 -7.71
CA PHE A 145 3.66 -0.24 -8.08
C PHE A 145 3.70 -1.49 -8.98
N PHE A 146 4.70 -1.60 -9.85
CA PHE A 146 4.92 -2.82 -10.64
C PHE A 146 5.26 -4.03 -9.75
N ILE A 147 6.15 -3.87 -8.77
CA ILE A 147 6.46 -4.95 -7.82
C ILE A 147 5.20 -5.35 -7.03
N PHE A 148 4.45 -4.35 -6.57
CA PHE A 148 3.17 -4.54 -5.88
C PHE A 148 2.20 -5.39 -6.71
N ILE A 149 1.96 -5.06 -7.99
CA ILE A 149 0.95 -5.76 -8.79
C ILE A 149 1.38 -7.18 -9.15
N VAL A 150 2.68 -7.39 -9.41
CA VAL A 150 3.22 -8.73 -9.66
C VAL A 150 3.09 -9.60 -8.42
N ALA A 151 3.48 -9.09 -7.25
CA ALA A 151 3.36 -9.81 -5.99
C ALA A 151 1.89 -10.14 -5.65
N PHE A 152 0.98 -9.19 -5.84
CA PHE A 152 -0.46 -9.41 -5.66
C PHE A 152 -0.99 -10.53 -6.56
N PHE A 153 -0.65 -10.48 -7.86
CA PHE A 153 -1.11 -11.45 -8.84
C PHE A 153 -0.56 -12.84 -8.56
N SER A 154 0.74 -12.94 -8.26
CA SER A 154 1.38 -14.22 -7.90
C SER A 154 0.80 -14.81 -6.62
N GLY A 155 0.57 -13.98 -5.58
CA GLY A 155 -0.02 -14.43 -4.33
C GLY A 155 -1.47 -14.92 -4.50
N SER A 156 -2.26 -14.18 -5.26
CA SER A 156 -3.65 -14.54 -5.57
C SER A 156 -3.71 -15.84 -6.39
N SER A 157 -2.85 -16.00 -7.38
CA SER A 157 -2.78 -17.22 -8.20
C SER A 157 -2.36 -18.43 -7.37
N ALA A 158 -1.34 -18.27 -6.51
CA ALA A 158 -0.85 -19.34 -5.65
C ALA A 158 -1.89 -19.82 -4.63
N THR A 159 -2.71 -18.91 -4.10
CA THR A 159 -3.77 -19.25 -3.14
C THR A 159 -5.08 -19.70 -3.79
N GLY A 160 -5.36 -19.26 -5.02
CA GLY A 160 -6.59 -19.55 -5.77
C GLY A 160 -6.57 -20.82 -6.63
N TRP A 161 -5.40 -21.34 -7.02
CA TRP A 161 -5.29 -22.44 -7.99
C TRP A 161 -5.83 -23.81 -7.51
N ARG A 162 -6.09 -23.98 -6.20
CA ARG A 162 -6.59 -25.24 -5.62
C ARG A 162 -7.69 -25.06 -4.56
N SER A 163 -8.29 -23.87 -4.47
CA SER A 163 -9.47 -23.63 -3.61
C SER A 163 -10.75 -24.18 -4.23
#